data_AF-A0A3M6HGH0-F1
#
_entry.id   AF-A0A3M6HGH0-F1
#
_cell.length_a   1.000
_cell.length_b   1.000
_cell.length_c   1.000
_cell.angle_alpha   90.00
_cell.angle_beta   90.00
_cell.angle_gamma   90.00
#
_symmetry.space_group_name_H-M   'P 1'
#
loop_
_entity.id
_entity.type
_entity.pdbx_description
1 polymer ?
#
loop_
_entity_poly.entity_id
_entity_poly.type
_entity_poly.pdbx_seq_one_letter_code
_entity_poly.pdbx_strand_id
1 'polypeptide(L)'
;MDAHLACEASASAGTKRAPSSWLHSLASTCASAFDCDCIAYQARPGDWYFKFIGLGVSPDLARYAYSALHLQLVSARRQHVSQLKRCNPTTKRRRGRIFAEAWIDAVANNVYKFAGRQSAETQQAISAYLSLHHPTVIEKELESTSVKGHDLRSQHQGWMQGSTAALHRGVNQQSQSPARIGRA
;
A
#
# COMPACT_ATOMS: atom_id res chain seq x y z
N MET A 1 -23.14 10.37 14.70
CA MET A 1 -21.84 10.29 14.01
C MET A 1 -21.55 8.82 13.83
N ASP A 2 -21.64 8.36 12.59
CA ASP A 2 -21.99 6.99 12.27
C ASP A 2 -20.77 6.07 12.16
N ALA A 3 -20.04 5.92 13.28
CA ALA A 3 -18.90 5.01 13.38
C ALA A 3 -19.25 3.56 12.95
N HIS A 4 -20.52 3.17 13.08
CA HIS A 4 -21.02 1.85 12.66
C HIS A 4 -21.03 1.62 11.14
N LEU A 5 -20.91 2.68 10.33
CA LEU A 5 -20.84 2.55 8.86
C LEU A 5 -19.42 2.16 8.39
N ALA A 6 -18.40 2.41 9.21
CA ALA A 6 -17.04 2.05 8.90
C ALA A 6 -16.85 0.52 9.02
N CYS A 7 -16.35 -0.06 7.93
CA CYS A 7 -15.92 -1.44 7.85
C CYS A 7 -14.38 -1.50 8.00
N GLU A 8 -13.86 -2.67 8.34
CA GLU A 8 -12.43 -2.89 8.46
C GLU A 8 -11.97 -4.20 7.82
N ALA A 9 -10.75 -4.20 7.30
CA ALA A 9 -10.11 -5.41 6.77
C ALA A 9 -8.61 -5.37 7.08
N SER A 10 -8.02 -6.52 7.43
CA SER A 10 -6.61 -6.57 7.85
C SER A 10 -5.75 -7.44 6.93
N ALA A 11 -4.53 -6.99 6.62
CA ALA A 11 -3.51 -7.75 5.90
C ALA A 11 -2.23 -7.86 6.72
N SER A 12 -1.54 -9.00 6.63
CA SER A 12 -0.24 -9.17 7.29
C SER A 12 0.79 -8.23 6.67
N ALA A 13 1.54 -7.51 7.51
CA ALA A 13 2.67 -6.69 7.08
C ALA A 13 3.92 -7.52 6.74
N GLY A 14 3.91 -8.83 7.05
CA GLY A 14 5.04 -9.73 6.81
C GLY A 14 6.29 -9.45 7.65
N THR A 15 6.16 -8.68 8.73
CA THR A 15 7.29 -8.27 9.59
C THR A 15 7.13 -8.73 11.03
N LYS A 16 8.25 -9.19 11.63
CA LYS A 16 8.29 -9.54 13.06
C LYS A 16 8.40 -8.34 13.99
N ARG A 17 8.85 -7.20 13.47
CA ARG A 17 8.96 -5.92 14.17
C ARG A 17 7.99 -4.94 13.52
N ALA A 18 7.80 -3.79 14.18
CA ALA A 18 7.04 -2.68 13.62
C ALA A 18 7.44 -2.44 12.14
N PRO A 19 6.46 -2.32 11.23
CA PRO A 19 6.75 -2.10 9.82
C PRO A 19 7.63 -0.87 9.61
N SER A 20 8.57 -0.95 8.69
CA SER A 20 9.39 0.19 8.30
C SER A 20 8.59 1.21 7.48
N SER A 21 9.07 2.46 7.41
CA SER A 21 8.35 3.56 6.72
C SER A 21 7.86 3.22 5.32
N TRP A 22 8.68 2.56 4.48
CA TRP A 22 8.27 2.17 3.13
C TRP A 22 7.09 1.16 3.10
N LEU A 23 6.94 0.31 4.12
CA LEU A 23 5.75 -0.57 4.20
C LEU A 23 4.49 0.22 4.57
N HIS A 24 4.63 1.23 5.43
CA HIS A 24 3.54 2.19 5.70
C HIS A 24 3.19 2.98 4.44
N SER A 25 4.18 3.43 3.66
CA SER A 25 3.93 4.12 2.38
C SER A 25 3.17 3.23 1.39
N LEU A 26 3.50 1.93 1.31
CA LEU A 26 2.76 0.98 0.49
C LEU A 26 1.31 0.82 0.96
N ALA A 27 1.10 0.63 2.27
CA ALA A 27 -0.24 0.51 2.85
C ALA A 27 -1.07 1.77 2.62
N SER A 28 -0.50 2.95 2.90
CA SER A 28 -1.14 4.25 2.67
C SER A 28 -1.49 4.45 1.20
N THR A 29 -0.58 4.11 0.26
CA THR A 29 -0.87 4.16 -1.18
C THR A 29 -2.08 3.31 -1.55
N CYS A 30 -2.20 2.10 -0.98
CA CYS A 30 -3.35 1.23 -1.21
C CYS A 30 -4.62 1.77 -0.55
N ALA A 31 -4.52 2.31 0.67
CA ALA A 31 -5.66 2.88 1.38
C ALA A 31 -6.24 4.07 0.61
N SER A 32 -5.39 5.02 0.20
CA SER A 32 -5.80 6.19 -0.59
C SER A 32 -6.36 5.82 -1.96
N ALA A 33 -5.96 4.70 -2.56
CA ALA A 33 -6.52 4.22 -3.82
C ALA A 33 -8.02 3.87 -3.74
N PHE A 34 -8.50 3.50 -2.56
CA PHE A 34 -9.85 3.00 -2.32
C PHE A 34 -10.58 3.83 -1.25
N ASP A 35 -10.24 5.11 -1.07
CA ASP A 35 -10.90 6.00 -0.11
C ASP A 35 -10.89 5.47 1.35
N CYS A 36 -9.82 4.77 1.72
CA CYS A 36 -9.62 4.23 3.06
C CYS A 36 -8.47 4.95 3.80
N ASP A 37 -8.48 4.82 5.12
CA ASP A 37 -7.30 5.01 5.95
C ASP A 37 -6.70 3.67 6.36
N CYS A 38 -5.46 3.69 6.83
CA CYS A 38 -4.83 2.50 7.38
C CYS A 38 -4.02 2.77 8.65
N ILE A 39 -4.06 1.82 9.57
CA ILE A 39 -3.21 1.81 10.77
C ILE A 39 -2.39 0.53 10.83
N ALA A 40 -1.18 0.61 11.37
CA ALA A 40 -0.40 -0.59 11.70
C ALA A 40 -0.70 -0.99 13.14
N TYR A 41 -0.89 -2.28 13.37
CA TYR A 41 -1.08 -2.81 14.71
C TYR A 41 -0.42 -4.19 14.86
N GLN A 42 -0.14 -4.57 16.10
CA GLN A 42 0.37 -5.88 16.44
C GLN A 42 -0.79 -6.76 16.91
N ALA A 43 -1.11 -7.81 16.15
CA ALA A 43 -2.19 -8.73 16.52
C ALA A 43 -1.74 -9.75 17.58
N ARG A 44 -0.48 -10.20 17.45
CA ARG A 44 0.20 -11.09 18.40
C ARG A 44 1.66 -10.66 18.52
N PRO A 45 2.37 -10.96 19.62
CA PRO A 45 3.79 -10.67 19.73
C PRO A 45 4.56 -11.23 18.53
N GLY A 46 5.16 -10.33 17.74
CA GLY A 46 5.89 -10.71 16.53
C GLY A 46 5.08 -10.79 15.24
N ASP A 47 3.77 -10.49 15.24
CA ASP A 47 2.94 -10.48 14.04
C ASP A 47 2.27 -9.11 13.83
N TRP A 48 2.81 -8.35 12.87
CA TRP A 48 2.30 -7.04 12.49
C TRP A 48 1.34 -7.11 11.31
N TYR A 49 0.30 -6.29 11.38
CA TYR A 49 -0.76 -6.18 10.38
C TYR A 49 -1.03 -4.72 10.06
N PHE A 50 -1.50 -4.47 8.83
CA PHE A 50 -2.17 -3.23 8.46
C PHE A 50 -3.67 -3.48 8.49
N LYS A 51 -4.39 -2.62 9.22
CA LYS A 51 -5.85 -2.56 9.22
C LYS A 51 -6.26 -1.39 8.33
N PHE A 52 -7.07 -1.68 7.32
CA PHE A 52 -7.70 -0.71 6.43
C PHE A 52 -9.10 -0.42 6.94
N ILE A 53 -9.49 0.86 6.94
CA ILE A 53 -10.74 1.36 7.51
C ILE A 53 -11.38 2.28 6.48
N GLY A 54 -12.66 2.08 6.20
CA GLY A 54 -13.39 2.77 5.15
C GLY A 54 -14.84 2.31 5.07
N LEU A 55 -15.59 2.78 4.09
CA LEU A 55 -17.01 2.43 3.93
C LEU A 55 -17.21 1.27 2.94
N GLY A 56 -18.26 0.48 3.17
CA GLY A 56 -18.65 -0.60 2.27
C GLY A 56 -17.53 -1.61 2.00
N VAL A 57 -17.27 -1.89 0.71
CA VAL A 57 -16.27 -2.89 0.26
C VAL A 57 -14.84 -2.34 0.18
N SER A 58 -14.66 -1.03 0.36
CA SER A 58 -13.37 -0.37 0.16
C SER A 58 -12.21 -0.96 0.99
N PRO A 59 -12.37 -1.27 2.30
CA PRO A 59 -11.31 -1.88 3.09
C PRO A 59 -10.81 -3.21 2.53
N ASP A 60 -11.72 -4.04 2.01
CA ASP A 60 -11.38 -5.34 1.42
C ASP A 60 -10.61 -5.19 0.11
N LEU A 61 -10.98 -4.20 -0.72
CA LEU A 61 -10.25 -3.86 -1.93
C LEU A 61 -8.83 -3.38 -1.61
N ALA A 62 -8.68 -2.49 -0.61
CA ALA A 62 -7.38 -2.01 -0.16
C ALA A 62 -6.51 -3.14 0.40
N ARG A 63 -7.09 -4.03 1.22
CA ARG A 63 -6.43 -5.24 1.75
C ARG A 63 -5.92 -6.15 0.62
N TYR A 64 -6.75 -6.39 -0.39
CA TYR A 64 -6.40 -7.24 -1.53
C TYR A 64 -5.27 -6.62 -2.35
N ALA A 65 -5.39 -5.33 -2.69
CA ALA A 65 -4.38 -4.60 -3.44
C ALA A 65 -3.03 -4.56 -2.69
N TYR A 66 -3.05 -4.27 -1.39
CA TYR A 66 -1.86 -4.31 -0.54
C TYR A 66 -1.20 -5.70 -0.58
N SER A 67 -1.98 -6.76 -0.40
CA SER A 67 -1.44 -8.14 -0.39
C SER A 67 -0.75 -8.49 -1.71
N ALA A 68 -1.35 -8.12 -2.85
CA ALA A 68 -0.78 -8.35 -4.16
C ALA A 68 0.49 -7.51 -4.40
N LEU A 69 0.44 -6.21 -4.13
CA LEU A 69 1.57 -5.31 -4.34
C LEU A 69 2.73 -5.61 -3.38
N HIS A 70 2.44 -6.01 -2.14
CA HIS A 70 3.46 -6.41 -1.17
C HIS A 70 4.29 -7.59 -1.68
N LEU A 71 3.63 -8.62 -2.25
CA LEU A 71 4.33 -9.76 -2.85
C LEU A 71 5.19 -9.34 -4.04
N GLN A 72 4.67 -8.48 -4.92
CA GLN A 72 5.42 -7.95 -6.06
C GLN A 72 6.66 -7.16 -5.60
N LEU A 73 6.48 -6.24 -4.66
CA LEU A 73 7.56 -5.39 -4.13
C LEU A 73 8.64 -6.21 -3.42
N VAL A 74 8.26 -7.19 -2.59
CA VAL A 74 9.23 -8.04 -1.89
C VAL A 74 10.05 -8.85 -2.89
N SER A 75 9.42 -9.40 -3.92
CA SER A 75 10.09 -10.13 -5.00
C SER A 75 11.05 -9.23 -5.80
N ALA A 76 10.54 -8.09 -6.28
CA ALA A 76 11.27 -7.05 -6.99
C ALA A 76 12.52 -6.58 -6.22
N ARG A 77 12.35 -6.23 -4.95
CA ARG A 77 13.42 -5.78 -4.07
C ARG A 77 14.46 -6.87 -3.85
N ARG A 78 14.04 -8.13 -3.66
CA ARG A 78 14.96 -9.27 -3.51
C ARG A 78 15.81 -9.45 -4.76
N GLN A 79 15.19 -9.37 -5.95
CA GLN A 79 15.89 -9.44 -7.22
C GLN A 79 16.91 -8.30 -7.36
N HIS A 80 16.51 -7.05 -7.09
CA HIS A 80 17.41 -5.90 -7.12
C HIS A 80 18.63 -6.07 -6.20
N VAL A 81 18.39 -6.42 -4.94
CA VAL A 81 19.47 -6.61 -3.95
C VAL A 81 20.43 -7.73 -4.35
N SER A 82 19.95 -8.79 -5.01
CA SER A 82 20.78 -9.89 -5.51
C SER A 82 21.78 -9.46 -6.59
N GLN A 83 21.46 -8.41 -7.36
CA GLN A 83 22.33 -7.86 -8.40
C GLN A 83 23.49 -7.02 -7.84
N LEU A 84 23.41 -6.58 -6.58
CA LEU A 84 24.42 -5.74 -5.92
C LEU A 84 25.63 -6.56 -5.43
N LYS A 85 26.35 -7.24 -6.32
CA LYS A 85 27.39 -8.24 -5.96
C LYS A 85 28.58 -7.67 -5.17
N ARG A 86 28.99 -6.41 -5.44
CA ARG A 86 30.20 -5.77 -4.85
C ARG A 86 29.90 -4.83 -3.68
N CYS A 87 28.75 -4.97 -3.03
CA CYS A 87 28.34 -4.09 -1.93
C CYS A 87 28.33 -4.84 -0.60
N ASN A 88 28.79 -4.18 0.47
CA ASN A 88 28.64 -4.69 1.82
C ASN A 88 27.13 -4.80 2.22
N PRO A 89 26.79 -5.59 3.25
CA PRO A 89 25.39 -5.79 3.67
C PRO A 89 24.64 -4.51 4.03
N THR A 90 25.31 -3.53 4.65
CA THR A 90 24.72 -2.24 5.03
C THR A 90 24.30 -1.44 3.80
N THR A 91 25.18 -1.34 2.80
CA THR A 91 24.89 -0.69 1.51
C THR A 91 23.79 -1.42 0.76
N LYS A 92 23.78 -2.76 0.75
CA LYS A 92 22.70 -3.56 0.14
C LYS A 92 21.35 -3.25 0.78
N ARG A 93 21.29 -3.19 2.12
CA ARG A 93 20.06 -2.86 2.86
C ARG A 93 19.55 -1.46 2.52
N ARG A 94 20.44 -0.47 2.51
CA ARG A 94 20.11 0.93 2.17
C ARG A 94 19.61 1.06 0.74
N ARG A 95 20.35 0.53 -0.24
CA ARG A 95 19.95 0.56 -1.66
C ARG A 95 18.67 -0.23 -1.94
N GLY A 96 18.47 -1.35 -1.24
CA GLY A 96 17.22 -2.10 -1.31
C GLY A 96 16.03 -1.35 -0.70
N ARG A 97 16.24 -0.45 0.26
CA ARG A 97 15.18 0.43 0.80
C ARG A 97 14.86 1.57 -0.18
N ILE A 98 15.89 2.25 -0.71
CA ILE A 98 15.73 3.30 -1.73
C ILE A 98 15.00 2.77 -2.96
N PHE A 99 15.37 1.56 -3.41
CA PHE A 99 14.67 0.87 -4.49
C PHE A 99 13.17 0.68 -4.17
N ALA A 100 12.85 0.25 -2.95
CA ALA A 100 11.47 -0.02 -2.56
C ALA A 100 10.63 1.26 -2.45
N GLU A 101 11.20 2.32 -1.87
CA GLU A 101 10.56 3.64 -1.80
C GLU A 101 10.24 4.15 -3.21
N ALA A 102 11.23 4.15 -4.13
CA ALA A 102 11.01 4.59 -5.51
C ALA A 102 10.01 3.71 -6.30
N TRP A 103 9.97 2.40 -5.99
CA TRP A 103 8.98 1.49 -6.57
C TRP A 103 7.56 1.85 -6.12
N ILE A 104 7.38 2.16 -4.83
CA ILE A 104 6.10 2.60 -4.27
C ILE A 104 5.69 3.94 -4.84
N ASP A 105 6.62 4.90 -4.95
CA ASP A 105 6.34 6.23 -5.53
C ASP A 105 5.81 6.11 -6.97
N ALA A 106 6.38 5.20 -7.76
CA ALA A 106 5.89 4.92 -9.11
C ALA A 106 4.48 4.29 -9.12
N VAL A 107 4.20 3.36 -8.20
CA VAL A 107 2.86 2.78 -8.03
C VAL A 107 1.86 3.85 -7.58
N ALA A 108 2.23 4.70 -6.63
CA ALA A 108 1.42 5.81 -6.15
C ALA A 108 1.12 6.77 -7.31
N ASN A 109 2.10 7.11 -8.15
CA ASN A 109 1.88 7.93 -9.34
C ASN A 109 0.83 7.33 -10.29
N ASN A 110 0.77 6.00 -10.40
CA ASN A 110 -0.27 5.33 -11.18
C ASN A 110 -1.62 5.34 -10.47
N VAL A 111 -1.67 5.13 -9.15
CA VAL A 111 -2.89 5.18 -8.35
C VAL A 111 -3.52 6.57 -8.35
N TYR A 112 -2.73 7.63 -8.12
CA TYR A 112 -3.21 9.01 -8.08
C TYR A 112 -3.90 9.47 -9.36
N LYS A 113 -3.62 8.84 -10.50
CA LYS A 113 -4.33 9.13 -11.76
C LYS A 113 -5.80 8.69 -11.73
N PHE A 114 -6.18 7.80 -10.82
CA PHE A 114 -7.50 7.19 -10.74
C PHE A 114 -8.19 7.40 -9.38
N ALA A 115 -7.42 7.65 -8.32
CA ALA A 115 -7.99 7.92 -7.01
C ALA A 115 -8.82 9.22 -7.05
N GLY A 116 -10.07 9.13 -6.65
CA GLY A 116 -10.94 10.29 -6.43
C GLY A 116 -10.57 11.03 -5.15
N ARG A 117 -11.25 12.14 -4.89
CA ARG A 117 -11.18 12.78 -3.56
C ARG A 117 -12.11 12.02 -2.63
N GLN A 118 -11.57 11.51 -1.52
CA GLN A 118 -12.34 10.87 -0.47
C GLN A 118 -13.50 11.76 -0.03
N SER A 119 -14.70 11.19 0.08
CA SER A 119 -15.89 11.95 0.47
C SER A 119 -15.80 12.41 1.93
N ALA A 120 -16.35 13.60 2.22
CA ALA A 120 -16.37 14.14 3.58
C ALA A 120 -17.09 13.19 4.57
N GLU A 121 -18.13 12.49 4.11
CA GLU A 121 -18.83 11.46 4.88
C GLU A 121 -17.91 10.29 5.24
N THR A 122 -17.12 9.79 4.28
CA THR A 122 -16.14 8.72 4.53
C THR A 122 -15.10 9.15 5.56
N GLN A 123 -14.55 10.36 5.41
CA GLN A 123 -13.59 10.94 6.35
C GLN A 123 -14.16 11.03 7.77
N GLN A 124 -15.40 11.50 7.90
CA GLN A 124 -16.06 11.67 9.18
C GLN A 124 -16.37 10.32 9.84
N ALA A 125 -16.83 9.33 9.08
CA ALA A 125 -17.08 7.98 9.58
C ALA A 125 -15.79 7.28 10.04
N ILE A 126 -14.71 7.38 9.25
CA ILE A 126 -13.40 6.82 9.61
C ILE A 126 -12.85 7.50 10.87
N SER A 127 -12.92 8.83 10.97
CA SER A 127 -12.44 9.58 12.13
C SER A 127 -13.20 9.19 13.42
N ALA A 128 -14.52 9.05 13.33
CA ALA A 128 -15.35 8.58 14.45
C ALA A 128 -14.99 7.15 14.85
N TYR A 129 -14.75 6.27 13.87
CA TYR A 129 -14.31 4.89 14.11
C TYR A 129 -12.97 4.83 14.84
N LEU A 130 -11.96 5.56 14.35
CA LEU A 130 -10.63 5.62 14.94
C LEU A 130 -10.66 6.14 16.39
N SER A 131 -11.46 7.18 16.63
CA SER A 131 -11.62 7.76 17.97
C SER A 131 -12.23 6.78 18.98
N LEU A 132 -13.15 5.93 18.52
CA LEU A 132 -13.85 4.96 19.38
C LEU A 132 -13.02 3.69 19.62
N HIS A 133 -12.47 3.10 18.56
CA HIS A 133 -11.83 1.77 18.62
C HIS A 133 -10.32 1.84 18.81
N HIS A 134 -9.70 2.97 18.47
CA HIS A 134 -8.26 3.13 18.41
C HIS A 134 -7.78 4.46 19.03
N PRO A 135 -8.23 4.82 20.26
CA PRO A 135 -7.95 6.13 20.86
C PRO A 135 -6.46 6.38 21.17
N THR A 136 -5.65 5.31 21.21
CA THR A 136 -4.21 5.38 21.47
C THR A 136 -3.36 5.33 20.21
N VAL A 137 -3.95 5.45 19.01
CA VAL A 137 -3.18 5.52 17.77
C VAL A 137 -2.37 6.81 17.76
N ILE A 138 -1.11 6.68 17.39
CA ILE A 138 -0.16 7.78 17.30
C ILE A 138 0.16 8.00 15.83
N GLU A 139 0.02 9.24 15.39
CA GLU A 139 0.49 9.66 14.08
C GLU A 139 2.01 9.85 14.12
N LYS A 140 2.70 9.29 13.12
CA LYS A 140 4.14 9.43 12.98
C LYS A 140 4.47 9.75 11.54
N GLU A 141 5.29 10.77 11.34
CA GLU A 141 5.80 11.12 10.02
C GLU A 141 6.69 9.99 9.47
N LEU A 142 6.46 9.67 8.20
CA LEU A 142 7.21 8.62 7.51
C LEU A 142 8.55 9.15 7.04
N GLU A 143 9.61 8.74 7.74
CA GLU A 143 10.98 9.08 7.34
C GLU A 143 11.37 8.43 6.00
N SER A 144 11.70 9.28 5.01
CA SER A 144 12.24 8.85 3.72
C SER A 144 13.74 8.56 3.83
N THR A 145 14.25 7.65 2.99
CA THR A 145 15.69 7.38 2.99
C THR A 145 16.44 8.47 2.22
N SER A 146 17.40 9.13 2.87
CA SER A 146 18.31 10.04 2.18
C SER A 146 19.05 9.34 1.03
N VAL A 147 18.84 9.84 -0.20
CA VAL A 147 19.44 9.33 -1.44
C VAL A 147 20.71 10.12 -1.74
N LYS A 148 21.82 9.40 -2.01
CA LYS A 148 23.08 10.00 -2.47
C LYS A 148 23.29 9.73 -3.95
N GLY A 149 24.22 10.44 -4.60
CA GLY A 149 24.48 10.28 -6.04
C GLY A 149 24.73 8.82 -6.48
N HIS A 150 25.46 8.04 -5.68
CA HIS A 150 25.72 6.61 -5.96
C HIS A 150 24.51 5.67 -5.69
N ASP A 151 23.39 6.20 -5.22
CA ASP A 151 22.16 5.45 -4.98
C ASP A 151 21.10 5.69 -6.09
N LEU A 152 21.30 6.69 -6.95
CA LEU A 152 20.38 7.07 -8.03
C LEU A 152 20.03 5.89 -8.95
N ARG A 153 20.98 5.00 -9.22
CA ARG A 153 20.72 3.80 -10.01
C ARG A 153 19.67 2.88 -9.36
N SER A 154 19.73 2.72 -8.03
CA SER A 154 18.75 1.89 -7.31
C SER A 154 17.39 2.56 -7.27
N GLN A 155 17.36 3.88 -7.09
CA GLN A 155 16.13 4.68 -7.15
C GLN A 155 15.47 4.56 -8.54
N HIS A 156 16.22 4.82 -9.60
CA HIS A 156 15.73 4.74 -10.98
C HIS A 156 15.22 3.33 -11.33
N GLN A 157 15.94 2.27 -10.94
CA GLN A 157 15.48 0.90 -11.15
C GLN A 157 14.17 0.59 -10.39
N GLY A 158 14.03 1.10 -9.16
CA GLY A 158 12.81 1.00 -8.37
C GLY A 158 11.63 1.65 -9.09
N TRP A 159 11.80 2.91 -9.52
CA TRP A 159 10.79 3.65 -10.26
C TRP A 159 10.36 2.96 -11.56
N MET A 160 11.34 2.54 -12.38
CA MET A 160 11.07 1.88 -13.66
C MET A 160 10.28 0.58 -13.46
N GLN A 161 10.69 -0.26 -12.50
CA GLN A 161 9.97 -1.50 -12.24
C GLN A 161 8.59 -1.25 -11.60
N GLY A 162 8.48 -0.30 -10.68
CA GLY A 162 7.23 0.07 -10.02
C GLY A 162 6.20 0.65 -10.99
N SER A 163 6.65 1.38 -12.01
CA SER A 163 5.79 1.91 -13.07
C SER A 163 5.08 0.80 -13.87
N THR A 164 5.67 -0.40 -13.90
CA THR A 164 5.11 -1.60 -14.56
C THR A 164 4.37 -2.53 -13.61
N ALA A 165 4.30 -2.19 -12.31
CA ALA A 165 3.66 -3.05 -11.33
C ALA A 165 2.17 -3.19 -11.67
N ALA A 166 1.74 -4.45 -11.80
CA ALA A 166 0.35 -4.75 -12.06
C ALA A 166 -0.43 -4.58 -10.75
N LEU A 167 -1.10 -3.44 -10.60
CA LEU A 167 -2.37 -3.45 -9.89
C LEU A 167 -3.25 -4.38 -10.72
N HIS A 168 -3.49 -5.61 -10.24
CA HIS A 168 -4.51 -6.48 -10.82
C HIS A 168 -5.81 -5.68 -10.77
N ARG A 169 -6.11 -4.96 -11.86
CA ARG A 169 -7.45 -4.48 -12.12
C ARG A 169 -8.29 -5.74 -12.02
N GLY A 170 -9.10 -5.83 -10.96
CA GLY A 170 -10.29 -6.64 -11.03
C GLY A 170 -11.03 -6.14 -12.26
N VAL A 171 -10.88 -6.87 -13.37
CA VAL A 171 -11.79 -6.86 -14.50
C VAL A 171 -12.25 -5.44 -14.90
N ASN A 172 -11.38 -4.66 -15.55
CA ASN A 172 -11.90 -3.92 -16.72
C ASN A 172 -12.14 -5.04 -17.73
N GLN A 173 -13.37 -5.48 -17.96
CA GLN A 173 -14.23 -4.80 -18.92
C GLN A 173 -13.39 -4.36 -20.13
N GLN A 174 -12.74 -5.31 -20.82
CA GLN A 174 -13.02 -5.35 -22.25
C GLN A 174 -14.54 -5.39 -22.33
N SER A 175 -15.10 -4.38 -22.98
CA SER A 175 -16.50 -4.28 -23.32
C SER A 175 -16.93 -5.55 -24.08
N GLN A 176 -17.28 -6.62 -23.35
CA GLN A 176 -18.29 -7.54 -23.83
C GLN A 176 -19.60 -6.83 -23.51
N SER A 177 -20.12 -6.17 -24.52
CA SER A 177 -21.49 -5.66 -24.55
C SER A 177 -22.42 -6.71 -23.91
N PRO A 178 -23.25 -6.37 -22.92
CA PRO A 178 -24.22 -7.33 -22.43
C PRO A 178 -25.21 -7.63 -23.57
N ALA A 179 -25.13 -8.84 -24.13
CA ALA A 179 -26.18 -9.34 -24.98
C ALA A 179 -27.42 -9.55 -24.10
N ARG A 180 -28.37 -8.61 -24.17
CA ARG A 180 -29.70 -8.78 -23.57
C ARG A 180 -30.53 -9.62 -24.52
N ILE A 181 -30.72 -10.89 -24.19
CA ILE A 181 -31.64 -11.77 -24.91
C ILE A 181 -32.97 -11.73 -24.15
N GLY A 182 -33.92 -10.96 -24.68
CA GLY A 182 -35.33 -11.07 -24.30
C GLY A 182 -35.99 -12.18 -25.11
N ARG A 183 -36.72 -13.08 -24.46
CA ARG A 183 -37.69 -13.94 -25.12
C ARG A 183 -39.06 -13.30 -25.00
N ALA A 184 -39.78 -13.26 -26.13
CA ALA A 184 -41.23 -13.03 -26.15
C ALA A 184 -41.96 -14.25 -25.59
#